data_AF-A0A378XIU3-F1
#
_entry.id   AF-A0A378XIU3-F1
#
_cell.length_a   1.000
_cell.length_b   1.000
_cell.length_c   1.000
_cell.angle_alpha   90.00
_cell.angle_beta   90.00
_cell.angle_gamma   90.00
#
_symmetry.space_group_name_H-M   'P 1'
#
loop_
_entity.id
_entity.type
_entity.pdbx_description
1 polymer ?
#
loop_
_entity_poly.entity_id
_entity_poly.type
_entity_poly.pdbx_seq_one_letter_code
_entity_poly.pdbx_strand_id
1 'polypeptide(L)' 'MNSDTYELPMSRRDLASYLGTTPETVSRRLGEFEEAAWIVQTGQRQIKILDLDVLLLVQ' A
#
# COMPACT_ATOMS: atom_id res chain seq x y z
N MET A 1 10.28 -8.31 16.32
CA MET A 1 8.97 -8.02 15.71
C MET A 1 9.00 -6.57 15.27
N ASN A 2 9.58 -6.28 14.10
CA ASN A 2 9.58 -4.93 13.54
C ASN A 2 8.28 -4.77 12.79
N SER A 3 7.27 -4.24 13.47
CA SER A 3 6.04 -3.80 12.83
C SER A 3 6.26 -2.39 12.32
N ASP A 4 6.78 -2.28 11.10
CA ASP A 4 6.99 -1.01 10.43
C ASP A 4 5.66 -0.55 9.83
N THR A 5 4.89 0.16 10.66
CA THR A 5 3.69 0.87 10.21
C THR A 5 4.12 2.17 9.55
N TYR A 6 3.83 2.31 8.26
CA TYR A 6 4.10 3.49 7.48
C TYR A 6 2.83 4.32 7.30
N GLU A 7 2.97 5.62 7.49
CA GLU A 7 1.97 6.59 7.12
C GLU A 7 2.29 7.15 5.74
N LEU A 8 1.37 7.00 4.80
CA LEU A 8 1.47 7.57 3.48
C LEU A 8 1.41 9.11 3.58
N PRO A 9 2.38 9.82 2.99
CA PRO A 9 2.42 11.28 3.01
C PRO A 9 1.36 11.91 2.10
N MET A 10 0.62 11.09 1.33
CA MET A 10 -0.41 11.54 0.41
C MET A 10 -1.65 10.62 0.42
N SER A 11 -2.80 11.14 0.00
CA SER A 11 -4.04 10.35 -0.04
C SER A 11 -4.04 9.39 -1.23
N ARG A 12 -4.94 8.38 -1.23
CA ARG A 12 -5.12 7.50 -2.41
C ARG A 12 -5.40 8.29 -3.70
N ARG A 13 -6.08 9.43 -3.60
CA ARG A 13 -6.36 10.32 -4.74
C ARG A 13 -5.09 10.98 -5.25
N ASP A 14 -4.26 11.48 -4.35
CA ASP A 14 -3.00 12.13 -4.70
C ASP A 14 -2.02 11.10 -5.29
N LEU A 15 -1.95 9.90 -4.72
CA LEU A 15 -1.19 8.76 -5.23
C LEU A 15 -1.62 8.39 -6.64
N ALA A 16 -2.93 8.32 -6.88
CA ALA A 16 -3.47 8.03 -8.20
C ALA A 16 -3.11 9.13 -9.22
N SER A 17 -3.27 10.39 -8.84
CA SER A 17 -2.87 11.53 -9.66
C SER A 17 -1.37 11.50 -10.00
N TYR A 18 -0.53 11.19 -9.01
CA TYR A 18 0.92 11.09 -9.17
C TYR A 18 1.34 9.95 -10.10
N LEU A 19 0.68 8.79 -9.97
CA LEU A 19 0.96 7.60 -10.79
C LEU A 19 0.24 7.62 -12.15
N GLY A 20 -0.52 8.68 -12.47
CA GLY A 20 -1.30 8.76 -13.71
C GLY A 20 -2.38 7.69 -13.81
N THR A 21 -2.93 7.26 -12.68
CA THR A 21 -3.97 6.22 -12.59
C THR A 21 -5.20 6.74 -11.84
N THR A 22 -6.17 5.86 -11.56
CA THR A 22 -7.38 6.22 -10.81
C THR A 22 -7.27 5.78 -9.34
N PRO A 23 -7.93 6.48 -8.40
CA PRO A 23 -7.94 6.09 -6.99
C PRO A 23 -8.40 4.65 -6.76
N GLU A 24 -9.34 4.18 -7.59
CA GLU A 24 -9.86 2.82 -7.57
C GLU A 24 -8.79 1.80 -7.96
N THR A 25 -7.96 2.11 -8.95
CA THR A 25 -6.84 1.25 -9.37
C THR A 25 -5.81 1.13 -8.25
N VAL A 26 -5.42 2.24 -7.63
CA VAL A 26 -4.52 2.22 -6.45
C VAL A 26 -5.14 1.42 -5.31
N SER A 27 -6.42 1.62 -5.03
CA SER A 27 -7.13 0.90 -3.96
C SER A 27 -7.19 -0.60 -4.24
N ARG A 28 -7.41 -1.01 -5.50
CA ARG A 28 -7.41 -2.42 -5.91
C ARG A 28 -6.03 -3.05 -5.70
N ARG A 29 -4.95 -2.40 -6.16
CA ARG A 29 -3.58 -2.91 -6.00
C ARG A 29 -3.18 -3.05 -4.52
N LEU A 30 -3.54 -2.07 -3.69
CA LEU A 30 -3.32 -2.17 -2.24
C LEU A 30 -4.11 -3.33 -1.62
N GLY A 31 -5.34 -3.57 -2.10
CA GLY A 31 -6.13 -4.74 -1.71
C GLY A 31 -5.48 -6.06 -2.11
N GLU A 32 -4.94 -6.17 -3.33
CA GLU A 32 -4.19 -7.35 -3.79
C GLU A 32 -2.99 -7.65 -2.88
N PHE A 33 -2.26 -6.61 -2.45
CA PHE A 33 -1.13 -6.77 -1.52
C PHE A 33 -1.57 -7.19 -0.10
N GLU A 34 -2.75 -6.76 0.32
CA GLU A 34 -3.33 -7.16 1.61
C GLU A 34 -3.85 -8.61 1.57
N GLU A 35 -4.50 -9.01 0.48
CA GLU A 35 -4.90 -10.40 0.24
C GLU A 35 -3.69 -11.35 0.16
N ALA A 36 -2.58 -10.87 -0.41
CA ALA A 36 -1.32 -11.61 -0.46
C ALA A 36 -0.57 -11.63 0.89
N ALA A 37 -1.14 -11.03 1.95
CA ALA A 37 -0.54 -10.90 3.28
C ALA A 37 0.81 -10.15 3.30
N TRP A 38 1.05 -9.28 2.33
CA TRP A 38 2.28 -8.46 2.27
C TRP A 38 2.15 -7.18 3.10
N ILE A 39 0.94 -6.63 3.15
CA ILE A 39 0.60 -5.43 3.91
C ILE A 39 -0.72 -5.60 4.67
N VAL A 40 -0.97 -4.73 5.64
CA VAL A 40 -2.27 -4.56 6.28
C VAL A 40 -2.63 -3.08 6.28
N GLN A 41 -3.84 -2.74 5.83
CA GLN A 41 -4.33 -1.37 5.83
C GLN A 41 -5.00 -1.08 7.17
N THR A 42 -4.32 -0.35 8.06
CA THR A 42 -4.88 0.01 9.39
C THR A 42 -5.64 1.33 9.38
N GLY A 43 -5.66 2.04 8.25
CA GLY A 43 -6.41 3.28 8.07
C GLY A 43 -6.42 3.81 6.65
N GLN A 44 -6.95 5.02 6.47
CA GLN A 44 -6.98 5.64 5.14
C GLN A 44 -5.59 5.96 4.58
N ARG A 45 -4.60 6.13 5.45
CA ARG A 45 -3.22 6.48 5.08
C ARG A 45 -2.18 5.67 5.85
N GLN A 46 -2.60 4.71 6.66
CA GLN A 46 -1.68 3.86 7.40
C GLN A 46 -1.67 2.46 6.81
N ILE A 47 -0.45 2.00 6.52
CA ILE A 47 -0.18 0.68 5.99
C ILE A 47 0.90 0.07 6.86
N LYS A 48 0.63 -1.11 7.41
CA LYS A 48 1.61 -1.92 8.09
C LYS A 48 2.23 -2.88 7.10
N ILE A 49 3.54 -2.85 6.94
CA ILE A 49 4.24 -3.82 6.10
C ILE A 49 4.43 -5.09 6.93
N LEU A 50 4.02 -6.23 6.37
CA LEU A 50 4.21 -7.54 6.96
C LEU A 50 5.45 -8.24 6.38
N ASP A 51 5.71 -8.03 5.09
CA ASP A 51 6.83 -8.63 4.37
C ASP A 51 7.44 -7.63 3.38
N LEU A 52 8.52 -6.97 3.80
CA LEU A 52 9.23 -5.98 3.00
C LEU A 52 10.04 -6.64 1.86
N ASP A 53 10.51 -7.86 2.07
CA ASP A 53 11.35 -8.58 1.12
C ASP A 53 10.55 -8.95 -0.13
N VAL A 54 9.28 -9.33 0.05
CA VAL A 54 8.39 -9.62 -1.08
C VAL A 54 8.02 -8.36 -1.87
N LEU A 55 7.78 -7.23 -1.20
CA LEU A 55 7.46 -5.94 -1.86
C LEU A 55 8.60 -5.41 -2.75
N LEU A 56 9.86 -5.70 -2.41
CA LEU A 56 11.04 -5.30 -3.20
C LEU A 56 11.25 -6.15 -4.46
N LEU A 57 10.59 -7.30 -4.56
CA LEU A 57 10.78 -8.30 -5.63
C LEU A 57 9.70 -8.25 -6.71
N VAL A 58 8.64 -7.46 -6.54
CA VAL A 58 7.56 -7.30 -7.52
C VAL A 58 8.02 -6.36 -8.64
N GLN A 59 8.26 -6.90 -9.84
CA GLN A 59 8.55 -6.15 -11.08
C GLN A 59 7.28 -5.81 -11.86
#